data_AF-A0A6J4PTP0-F1
#
_entry.id   AF-A0A6J4PTP0-F1
#
_cell.length_a   1.000
_cell.length_b   1.000
_cell.length_c   1.000
_cell.angle_alpha   90.00
_cell.angle_beta   90.00
_cell.angle_gamma   90.00
#
_symmetry.space_group_name_H-M   'P 1'
#
loop_
_entity.id
_entity.type
_entity.pdbx_description
1 polymer ?
#
loop_
_entity_poly.entity_id
_entity_poly.type
_entity_poly.pdbx_seq_one_letter_code
_entity_poly.pdbx_strand_id
1 'polypeptide(L)'
;MDGQASRLRVATFNLENLGDAPGEEPSLDTRIRLMRPQLLRLDADVLCLQEVHGQGDADSRSLSALDRLLEGTPYAGFHRA
;
A
#
# COMPACT_ATOMS: atom_id res chain seq x y z
N MET A 1 -28.17 3.43 27.93
CA MET A 1 -27.49 3.69 26.65
C MET A 1 -26.23 2.85 26.69
N ASP A 2 -26.26 1.68 26.05
CA ASP A 2 -25.09 0.82 26.01
C ASP A 2 -24.12 1.43 25.01
N GLY A 3 -23.14 2.18 25.53
CA GLY A 3 -22.08 2.78 24.75
C GLY A 3 -21.15 1.68 24.23
N GLN A 4 -21.46 1.13 23.06
CA GLN A 4 -20.57 0.19 22.40
C GLN A 4 -19.35 0.96 21.89
N ALA A 5 -18.19 0.71 22.50
CA ALA A 5 -16.93 1.26 22.03
C ALA A 5 -16.71 0.85 20.56
N SER A 6 -16.56 1.84 19.68
CA SER A 6 -16.19 1.58 18.29
C SER A 6 -14.76 1.06 18.24
N ARG A 7 -14.55 -0.08 17.58
CA ARG A 7 -13.22 -0.67 17.40
C ARG A 7 -12.57 -0.05 16.17
N LEU A 8 -11.39 0.54 16.35
CA LEU A 8 -10.55 1.07 15.27
C LEU A 8 -9.31 0.21 15.11
N ARG A 9 -8.96 -0.15 13.87
CA ARG A 9 -7.79 -0.95 13.52
C ARG A 9 -6.79 -0.09 12.75
N VAL A 10 -5.68 0.21 13.39
CA VAL A 10 -4.55 0.93 12.77
C VAL A 10 -3.44 -0.07 12.49
N ALA A 11 -2.94 -0.10 11.27
CA ALA A 11 -1.86 -0.97 10.87
C ALA A 11 -0.74 -0.20 10.16
N THR A 12 0.49 -0.65 10.38
CA THR A 12 1.66 -0.20 9.63
C THR A 12 2.17 -1.33 8.75
N PHE A 13 2.65 -1.00 7.56
CA PHE A 13 3.27 -1.98 6.67
C PHE A 13 4.39 -1.31 5.86
N ASN A 14 5.59 -1.88 5.94
CA ASN A 14 6.73 -1.43 5.17
C ASN A 14 6.72 -2.11 3.79
N LEU A 15 6.81 -1.32 2.72
CA LEU A 15 6.77 -1.81 1.35
C LEU A 15 8.15 -2.23 0.81
N GLU A 16 9.21 -1.95 1.56
CA GLU A 16 10.61 -2.05 1.14
C GLU A 16 10.77 -1.47 -0.27
N ASN A 17 11.31 -2.25 -1.21
CA ASN A 17 11.51 -1.81 -2.60
C ASN A 17 10.29 -2.13 -3.49
N LEU A 18 9.12 -1.54 -3.19
CA LEU A 18 7.99 -1.53 -4.12
C LEU A 18 8.24 -0.50 -5.25
N GLY A 19 9.18 -0.83 -6.12
CA GLY A 19 9.57 -0.05 -7.30
C GLY A 19 9.37 -0.82 -8.61
N ASP A 20 9.46 -0.08 -9.72
CA ASP A 20 9.42 -0.61 -11.10
C ASP A 20 10.63 -0.09 -11.90
N ALA A 21 11.81 -0.07 -11.28
CA ALA A 21 13.01 0.36 -11.98
C ALA A 21 13.43 -0.71 -13.02
N PRO A 22 13.93 -0.32 -14.21
CA PRO A 22 14.38 -1.28 -15.20
C PRO A 22 15.44 -2.23 -14.65
N GLY A 23 15.25 -3.54 -14.85
CA GLY A 23 16.18 -4.59 -14.42
C GLY A 23 16.04 -5.03 -12.97
N GLU A 24 15.05 -4.52 -12.23
CA GLU A 24 14.76 -4.97 -10.88
C GLU A 24 14.07 -6.34 -10.87
N GLU A 25 14.62 -7.28 -10.09
CA GLU A 25 14.02 -8.59 -9.83
C GLU A 25 13.68 -8.77 -8.34
N PRO A 26 12.60 -9.49 -8.00
CA PRO A 26 11.57 -9.98 -8.92
C PRO A 26 10.72 -8.81 -9.46
N SER A 27 9.99 -9.00 -10.57
CA SER A 27 9.18 -7.94 -11.17
C SER A 27 8.16 -7.33 -10.21
N LEU A 28 7.74 -6.08 -10.46
CA LEU A 28 6.71 -5.41 -9.65
C LEU A 28 5.44 -6.27 -9.50
N ASP A 29 4.97 -6.90 -10.57
CA ASP A 29 3.81 -7.81 -10.53
C ASP A 29 4.01 -8.98 -9.57
N THR A 30 5.22 -9.53 -9.52
CA THR A 30 5.56 -10.62 -8.62
C THR A 30 5.55 -10.14 -7.17
N ARG A 31 6.13 -8.98 -6.89
CA ARG A 31 6.10 -8.35 -5.56
C ARG A 31 4.66 -8.06 -5.13
N ILE A 32 3.85 -7.47 -6.00
CA ILE A 32 2.42 -7.21 -5.73
C ILE A 32 1.68 -8.50 -5.37
N ARG A 33 1.87 -9.58 -6.15
CA ARG A 33 1.25 -10.89 -5.85
C ARG A 33 1.64 -11.42 -4.47
N LEU A 34 2.89 -11.22 -4.04
CA LEU A 34 3.39 -11.66 -2.73
C LEU A 34 2.92 -10.77 -1.58
N MET A 35 2.78 -9.46 -1.82
CA MET A 35 2.47 -8.47 -0.78
C MET A 35 0.96 -8.35 -0.51
N ARG A 36 0.10 -8.42 -1.54
CA ARG A 36 -1.35 -8.25 -1.38
C ARG A 36 -1.96 -9.14 -0.30
N PRO A 37 -1.67 -10.45 -0.21
CA PRO A 37 -2.23 -11.29 0.86
C PRO A 37 -1.82 -10.85 2.27
N GLN A 38 -0.63 -10.26 2.41
CA GLN A 38 -0.13 -9.76 3.70
C GLN A 38 -0.85 -8.46 4.07
N LEU A 39 -0.97 -7.53 3.11
CA LEU A 39 -1.67 -6.26 3.27
C LEU A 39 -3.15 -6.48 3.63
N LEU A 40 -3.83 -7.40 2.95
CA LEU A 40 -5.24 -7.71 3.18
C LEU A 40 -5.50 -8.32 4.56
N ARG A 41 -4.52 -9.06 5.13
CA ARG A 41 -4.65 -9.66 6.46
C ARG A 41 -4.65 -8.60 7.58
N LEU A 42 -4.13 -7.40 7.33
CA LEU A 42 -4.15 -6.30 8.30
C LEU A 42 -5.59 -5.90 8.65
N ASP A 43 -6.47 -5.89 7.64
CA ASP A 43 -7.89 -5.51 7.75
C ASP A 43 -8.01 -4.23 8.59
N ALA A 44 -7.33 -3.20 8.10
CA ALA A 44 -7.12 -1.94 8.78
C ALA A 44 -8.17 -0.91 8.37
N ASP A 45 -8.60 -0.08 9.31
CA ASP A 45 -9.38 1.13 9.06
C ASP A 45 -8.45 2.31 8.70
N VAL A 46 -7.23 2.30 9.24
CA VAL A 46 -6.16 3.26 8.94
C VAL A 46 -4.88 2.48 8.64
N LEU A 47 -4.36 2.66 7.43
CA LEU A 47 -3.16 1.98 6.94
C LEU A 47 -2.04 2.99 6.72
N CYS A 48 -0.95 2.83 7.48
CA CYS A 48 0.25 3.66 7.36
C CYS A 48 1.35 2.88 6.64
N LEU A 49 1.72 3.33 5.45
CA LEU A 49 2.74 2.68 4.63
C LEU A 49 4.11 3.35 4.81
N GLN A 50 5.17 2.55 4.93
CA GLN A 50 6.55 3.02 4.96
C GLN A 50 7.28 2.60 3.67
N GLU A 51 8.34 3.34 3.32
CA GLU A 51 9.15 3.09 2.12
C GLU A 51 8.32 3.12 0.82
N VAL A 52 7.40 4.08 0.74
CA VAL A 52 6.65 4.34 -0.49
C VAL A 52 7.56 5.11 -1.46
N HIS A 53 8.12 4.40 -2.44
CA HIS A 53 8.95 5.02 -3.48
C HIS A 53 8.08 5.70 -4.53
N GLY A 54 8.36 6.98 -4.81
CA GLY A 54 7.77 7.72 -5.92
C GLY A 54 8.51 7.47 -7.23
N GLN A 55 7.77 7.22 -8.31
CA GLN A 55 8.30 7.01 -9.67
C GLN A 55 8.19 8.29 -10.50
N GLY A 56 9.20 8.57 -11.33
CA GLY A 56 9.28 9.75 -12.19
C GLY A 56 10.40 10.71 -11.77
N ASP A 57 10.45 11.86 -12.44
CA ASP A 57 11.47 12.87 -12.19
C ASP A 57 11.13 13.68 -10.92
N ALA A 58 12.09 14.50 -10.46
CA ALA A 58 11.94 15.30 -9.25
C ALA A 58 10.68 16.18 -9.25
N ASP A 59 10.29 16.70 -10.41
CA ASP A 59 9.15 17.60 -10.59
C ASP A 59 7.82 16.87 -10.88
N SER A 60 7.83 15.54 -11.06
CA SER A 60 6.66 14.77 -11.49
C SER A 60 6.56 13.37 -10.86
N ARG A 61 6.84 13.27 -9.55
CA ARG A 61 6.72 12.00 -8.83
C ARG A 61 5.27 11.53 -8.73
N SER A 62 5.02 10.32 -9.20
CA SER A 62 3.77 9.58 -9.01
C SER A 62 3.98 8.41 -8.05
N LEU A 63 2.90 7.90 -7.46
CA LEU A 63 2.92 6.68 -6.63
C LEU A 63 2.36 5.49 -7.41
N SER A 64 2.72 5.37 -8.69
CA SER A 64 2.15 4.39 -9.62
C SER A 64 2.26 2.93 -9.13
N ALA A 65 3.38 2.55 -8.50
CA ALA A 65 3.55 1.21 -7.96
C ALA A 65 2.61 0.96 -6.76
N LEU A 66 2.38 1.98 -5.93
CA LEU A 66 1.41 1.91 -4.84
C LEU A 66 -0.02 1.82 -5.40
N ASP A 67 -0.36 2.58 -6.43
CA ASP A 67 -1.67 2.51 -7.07
C ASP A 67 -1.94 1.10 -7.60
N ARG A 68 -0.96 0.51 -8.29
CA ARG A 68 -1.04 -0.87 -8.76
C ARG A 68 -1.14 -1.87 -7.62
N LEU A 69 -0.44 -1.67 -6.50
CA LEU A 69 -0.56 -2.55 -5.33
C LEU A 69 -1.98 -2.53 -4.74
N LEU A 70 -2.56 -1.33 -4.58
CA LEU A 70 -3.86 -1.13 -3.94
C LEU A 70 -5.05 -1.43 -4.86
N GLU A 71 -4.88 -1.39 -6.18
CA GLU A 71 -5.94 -1.65 -7.15
C GLU A 71 -6.67 -2.98 -6.89
N GLY A 72 -8.00 -2.94 -6.85
CA GLY A 72 -8.85 -4.10 -6.58
C GLY A 72 -8.84 -4.57 -5.12
N THR A 73 -8.18 -3.87 -4.20
CA THR A 73 -8.23 -4.14 -2.75
C THR A 73 -9.23 -3.21 -2.06
N PRO A 74 -9.71 -3.55 -0.84
CA PRO A 74 -10.53 -2.63 -0.03
C PRO A 74 -9.84 -1.28 0.23
N TYR A 75 -8.50 -1.24 0.22
CA TYR A 75 -7.71 -0.04 0.45
C TYR A 75 -7.66 0.91 -0.77
N ALA A 76 -8.14 0.49 -1.95
CA ALA A 76 -8.16 1.34 -3.14
C ALA A 76 -8.95 2.64 -2.93
N GLY A 77 -9.99 2.59 -2.09
CA GLY A 77 -10.86 3.73 -1.77
C GLY A 77 -10.42 4.55 -0.57
N PHE A 78 -9.25 4.29 0.03
CA PHE A 78 -8.79 5.03 1.19
C PHE A 78 -8.46 6.47 0.82
N HIS A 79 -8.84 7.40 1.70
CA HIS A 79 -8.38 8.77 1.60
C HIS A 79 -6.85 8.82 1.77
N ARG A 80 -6.17 9.62 0.93
CA ARG A 80 -4.72 9.81 0.96
C ARG A 80 -4.40 11.27 1.31
N ALA A 81 -3.42 11.47 2.18
CA ALA A 81 -2.95 12.79 2.62
C ALA A 81 -1.87 13.34 1.69
#